data_AF-A0A0F2RTQ4-F1
#
_entry.id   AF-A0A0F2RTQ4-F1
#
_cell.length_a   1.000
_cell.length_b   1.000
_cell.length_c   1.000
_cell.angle_alpha   90.00
_cell.angle_beta   90.00
_cell.angle_gamma   90.00
#
_symmetry.space_group_name_H-M   'P 1'
#
loop_
_entity.id
_entity.type
_entity.pdbx_description
1 polymer ?
#
loop_
_entity_poly.entity_id
_entity_poly.type
_entity_poly.pdbx_seq_one_letter_code
_entity_poly.pdbx_strand_id
1 'polypeptide(L)'
;MSPKMLCSILLPLALLPLGACMAPSRAVDALPDDASARTQAVAQLKDDLSGAPVSAAGTAPRAVQFTGLGLSQVSTQPGTSINERRLMAIRAARLEAMRDLTEQIHGLQISSESTLRDQVLRSDTVRGLVAGEIRGARTLRITPKGDDSFEVVMALDPDTVSYILRAVGQRG
;
A
#
# COMPACT_ATOMS: atom_id res chain seq x y z
N MET A 1 -84.94 -9.88 -52.16
CA MET A 1 -85.04 -9.43 -50.76
C MET A 1 -83.66 -9.48 -50.11
N SER A 2 -83.09 -8.32 -49.81
CA SER A 2 -82.23 -8.11 -48.64
C SER A 2 -83.04 -8.37 -47.34
N PRO A 3 -82.48 -8.43 -46.09
CA PRO A 3 -81.17 -7.92 -45.65
C PRO A 3 -80.38 -8.71 -44.54
N LYS A 4 -79.12 -8.25 -44.33
CA LYS A 4 -78.37 -7.99 -43.06
C LYS A 4 -77.82 -9.17 -42.22
N MET A 5 -76.49 -9.33 -42.20
CA MET A 5 -75.47 -8.73 -41.30
C MET A 5 -75.33 -9.47 -39.96
N LEU A 6 -74.23 -10.20 -39.79
CA LEU A 6 -73.57 -10.32 -38.49
C LEU A 6 -72.04 -10.28 -38.73
N CYS A 7 -71.46 -9.14 -38.37
CA CYS A 7 -70.04 -8.82 -38.45
C CYS A 7 -69.38 -9.33 -37.15
N SER A 8 -68.55 -10.36 -37.23
CA SER A 8 -67.80 -10.88 -36.09
C SER A 8 -66.54 -10.04 -35.90
N ILE A 9 -66.48 -9.33 -34.77
CA ILE A 9 -65.43 -8.40 -34.38
C ILE A 9 -64.12 -9.18 -34.15
N LEU A 10 -63.13 -8.94 -35.03
CA LEU A 10 -61.74 -9.33 -34.83
C LEU A 10 -61.06 -8.28 -33.94
N LEU A 11 -60.79 -8.68 -32.69
CA LEU A 11 -60.02 -7.94 -31.70
C LEU A 11 -58.53 -7.96 -32.09
N PRO A 12 -57.86 -6.83 -32.41
CA PRO A 12 -56.43 -6.85 -32.67
C PRO A 12 -55.69 -6.89 -31.34
N LEU A 13 -54.94 -7.98 -31.13
CA LEU A 13 -53.99 -8.17 -30.04
C LEU A 13 -52.88 -7.11 -30.15
N ALA A 14 -52.99 -6.04 -29.34
CA ALA A 14 -51.98 -5.00 -29.25
C ALA A 14 -50.70 -5.57 -28.61
N LEU A 15 -49.67 -5.75 -29.45
CA LEU A 15 -48.32 -6.10 -29.06
C LEU A 15 -47.67 -4.86 -28.41
N LEU A 16 -47.58 -4.83 -27.07
CA LEU A 16 -46.77 -3.85 -26.33
C LEU A 16 -45.28 -4.20 -26.49
N PRO A 17 -44.43 -3.33 -27.08
CA PRO A 17 -43.00 -3.57 -27.11
C PRO A 17 -42.43 -3.37 -25.70
N LEU A 18 -41.74 -4.39 -25.17
CA LEU A 18 -40.91 -4.25 -23.98
C LEU A 18 -39.78 -3.26 -24.29
N GLY A 19 -39.84 -2.08 -23.66
CA GLY A 19 -38.77 -1.09 -23.73
C GLY A 19 -37.48 -1.66 -23.15
N ALA A 20 -36.46 -1.77 -24.00
CA ALA A 20 -35.10 -2.08 -23.59
C ALA A 20 -34.58 -1.00 -22.64
N CYS A 21 -33.98 -1.40 -21.52
CA CYS A 21 -33.26 -0.51 -20.61
C CYS A 21 -32.00 0.03 -21.32
N MET A 22 -32.11 1.13 -22.06
CA MET A 22 -30.95 1.92 -22.47
C MET A 22 -30.49 2.73 -21.26
N ALA A 23 -29.47 2.23 -20.56
CA ALA A 23 -28.77 3.05 -19.58
C ALA A 23 -28.02 4.17 -20.33
N PRO A 24 -28.09 5.43 -19.87
CA PRO A 24 -27.38 6.53 -20.50
C PRO A 24 -25.87 6.30 -20.44
N SER A 25 -25.21 6.48 -21.58
CA SER A 25 -23.75 6.30 -21.74
C SER A 25 -22.92 7.42 -21.12
N ARG A 26 -23.53 8.59 -20.87
CA ARG A 26 -22.91 9.74 -20.22
C ARG A 26 -23.81 10.24 -19.09
N ALA A 27 -23.21 10.67 -17.99
CA ALA A 27 -23.91 11.21 -16.83
C ALA A 27 -24.68 12.49 -17.17
N VAL A 28 -24.21 13.28 -18.14
CA VAL A 28 -24.97 14.46 -18.64
C VAL A 28 -26.29 14.09 -19.31
N ASP A 29 -26.39 12.92 -19.95
CA ASP A 29 -27.60 12.46 -20.66
C ASP A 29 -28.68 11.97 -19.69
N ALA A 30 -28.33 11.77 -18.42
CA ALA A 30 -29.23 11.31 -17.36
C ALA A 30 -29.86 12.46 -16.55
N LEU A 31 -29.55 13.72 -16.89
CA LEU A 31 -30.03 14.88 -16.15
C LEU A 31 -31.48 15.22 -16.52
N PRO A 32 -32.34 15.58 -15.55
CA PRO A 32 -33.65 16.14 -15.85
C PRO A 32 -33.51 17.57 -16.41
N ASP A 33 -34.51 18.01 -17.18
CA ASP A 33 -34.49 19.31 -17.89
C ASP A 33 -34.34 20.54 -16.97
N ASP A 34 -34.66 20.40 -15.68
CA ASP A 34 -34.58 21.44 -14.64
C ASP A 34 -33.26 21.41 -13.83
N ALA A 35 -32.28 20.61 -14.25
CA ALA A 35 -31.01 20.48 -13.52
C ALA A 35 -30.26 21.83 -13.40
N SER A 36 -29.86 22.18 -12.18
CA SER A 36 -29.07 23.39 -11.90
C SER A 36 -27.68 23.35 -12.57
N ALA A 37 -27.11 24.53 -12.84
CA ALA A 37 -25.76 24.66 -13.43
C ALA A 37 -24.68 23.93 -12.61
N ARG A 38 -24.83 23.85 -11.28
CA ARG A 38 -23.92 23.10 -10.41
C ARG A 38 -24.04 21.59 -10.62
N THR A 39 -25.24 21.08 -10.83
CA THR A 39 -25.51 19.66 -11.08
C THR A 39 -24.95 19.24 -12.43
N GLN A 40 -25.13 20.07 -13.46
CA GLN A 40 -24.55 19.87 -14.79
C GLN A 40 -23.02 19.80 -14.73
N ALA A 41 -22.38 20.70 -13.95
CA ALA A 41 -20.94 20.69 -13.77
C ALA A 41 -20.42 19.39 -13.12
N VAL A 42 -21.14 18.83 -12.13
CA VAL A 42 -20.75 17.55 -11.49
C VAL A 42 -20.90 16.37 -12.44
N ALA A 43 -21.97 16.35 -13.25
CA ALA A 43 -22.16 15.32 -14.26
C ALA A 43 -21.07 15.36 -15.34
N GLN A 44 -20.70 16.57 -15.79
CA GLN A 44 -19.62 16.76 -16.74
C GLN A 44 -18.26 16.32 -16.18
N LEU A 45 -17.95 16.68 -14.93
CA LEU A 45 -16.75 16.20 -14.22
C LEU A 45 -16.70 14.67 -14.15
N LYS A 46 -17.84 14.00 -13.93
CA LYS A 46 -17.93 12.54 -13.87
C LYS A 46 -17.65 11.90 -15.23
N ASP A 47 -18.15 12.49 -16.31
CA ASP A 47 -17.92 12.00 -17.67
C ASP A 47 -16.46 12.17 -18.09
N ASP A 48 -15.85 13.31 -17.76
CA ASP A 48 -14.45 13.60 -18.05
C ASP A 48 -13.51 12.62 -17.30
N LEU A 49 -13.83 12.28 -16.06
CA LEU A 49 -13.09 11.28 -15.26
C LEU A 49 -13.28 9.85 -15.77
N SER A 50 -14.42 9.53 -16.40
CA SER A 50 -14.74 8.17 -16.87
C SER A 50 -14.18 7.89 -18.27
N GLY A 51 -13.99 8.93 -19.09
CA GLY A 51 -13.44 8.81 -20.45
C GLY A 51 -11.91 8.81 -20.53
N ALA A 52 -11.21 9.25 -19.48
CA ALA A 52 -9.77 9.12 -19.42
C ALA A 52 -9.41 7.64 -19.28
N PRO A 53 -8.56 7.05 -20.15
CA PRO A 53 -7.99 5.76 -19.85
C PRO A 53 -7.24 5.92 -18.53
N VAL A 54 -7.75 5.28 -17.47
CA VAL A 54 -6.91 4.91 -16.33
C VAL A 54 -5.85 4.00 -16.92
N SER A 55 -4.76 4.59 -17.41
CA SER A 55 -3.54 3.86 -17.76
C SER A 55 -3.31 2.92 -16.59
N ALA A 56 -3.49 1.62 -16.83
CA ALA A 56 -3.24 0.56 -15.88
C ALA A 56 -1.94 0.93 -15.19
N ALA A 57 -2.04 1.29 -13.90
CA ALA A 57 -1.06 2.08 -13.16
C ALA A 57 0.33 1.83 -13.73
N GLY A 58 0.80 2.76 -14.57
CA GLY A 58 2.15 2.66 -15.13
C GLY A 58 3.05 2.45 -13.94
N THR A 59 3.86 1.39 -13.95
CA THR A 59 4.64 0.95 -12.78
C THR A 59 5.22 2.19 -12.15
N ALA A 60 4.68 2.59 -10.99
CA ALA A 60 5.12 3.83 -10.36
C ALA A 60 6.65 3.69 -10.25
N PRO A 61 7.43 4.72 -10.60
CA PRO A 61 8.87 4.64 -10.48
C PRO A 61 9.14 4.11 -9.08
N ARG A 62 9.76 2.93 -9.00
CA ARG A 62 9.96 2.24 -7.73
C ARG A 62 10.81 3.19 -6.91
N ALA A 63 10.15 3.92 -6.02
CA ALA A 63 10.81 4.92 -5.20
C ALA A 63 12.01 4.23 -4.57
N VAL A 64 13.18 4.85 -4.70
CA VAL A 64 14.41 4.34 -4.10
C VAL A 64 14.10 4.14 -2.63
N GLN A 65 14.05 2.89 -2.20
CA GLN A 65 13.70 2.50 -0.85
C GLN A 65 14.95 1.86 -0.25
N PHE A 66 15.48 2.45 0.81
CA PHE A 66 16.46 1.78 1.65
C PHE A 66 15.74 0.65 2.37
N THR A 67 16.29 -0.55 2.30
CA THR A 67 15.73 -1.75 2.92
C THR A 67 16.79 -2.44 3.75
N GLY A 68 16.45 -2.80 4.98
CA GLY A 68 17.33 -3.58 5.84
C GLY A 68 16.75 -4.95 6.12
N LEU A 69 17.65 -5.91 6.26
CA LEU A 69 17.37 -7.31 6.56
C LEU A 69 17.92 -7.66 7.94
N GLY A 70 17.15 -8.43 8.70
CA GLY A 70 17.63 -9.02 9.94
C GLY A 70 17.13 -10.44 10.12
N LEU A 71 17.95 -11.28 10.75
CA LEU A 71 17.76 -12.71 10.92
C LEU A 71 18.00 -13.12 12.37
N SER A 72 17.05 -13.81 12.97
CA SER A 72 17.23 -14.28 14.33
C SER A 72 16.67 -15.67 14.53
N GLN A 73 17.42 -16.48 15.28
CA GLN A 73 17.03 -17.82 15.68
C GLN A 73 16.21 -17.78 16.97
N VAL A 74 15.18 -18.62 17.07
CA VAL A 74 14.29 -18.76 18.22
C VAL A 74 14.98 -19.53 19.35
N SER A 75 15.75 -20.56 19.01
CA SER A 75 16.47 -21.41 19.97
C SER A 75 17.42 -20.64 20.89
N THR A 76 18.05 -19.56 20.38
CA THR A 76 19.04 -18.75 21.09
C THR A 76 18.43 -17.61 21.91
N GLN A 77 17.12 -17.39 21.82
CA GLN A 77 16.48 -16.28 22.53
C GLN A 77 16.17 -16.61 23.97
N PRO A 78 16.24 -15.61 24.87
CA PRO A 78 15.71 -15.74 26.21
C PRO A 78 14.18 -15.89 26.16
N GLY A 79 13.64 -16.65 27.10
CA GLY A 79 12.20 -16.84 27.26
C GLY A 79 11.86 -18.21 27.81
N THR A 80 10.82 -18.28 28.63
CA THR A 80 10.41 -19.53 29.28
C THR A 80 9.57 -20.39 28.35
N SER A 81 8.74 -19.76 27.51
CA SER A 81 7.92 -20.45 26.51
C SER A 81 8.48 -20.33 25.10
N ILE A 82 8.12 -21.27 24.21
CA ILE A 82 8.46 -21.18 22.79
C ILE A 82 7.86 -19.91 22.16
N ASN A 83 6.63 -19.55 22.53
CA ASN A 83 5.97 -18.35 22.01
C ASN A 83 6.71 -17.07 22.42
N GLU A 84 7.18 -17.00 23.67
CA GLU A 84 7.99 -15.90 24.16
C GLU A 84 9.31 -15.80 23.40
N ARG A 85 10.01 -16.93 23.21
CA ARG A 85 11.25 -16.97 22.41
C ARG A 85 11.03 -16.55 20.96
N ARG A 86 9.89 -16.91 20.35
CA ARG A 86 9.54 -16.47 18.99
C ARG A 86 9.34 -14.96 18.91
N LEU A 87 8.65 -14.37 19.88
CA LEU A 87 8.49 -12.91 19.95
C LEU A 87 9.84 -12.21 20.15
N MET A 88 10.70 -12.78 20.99
CA MET A 88 12.05 -12.26 21.21
C MET A 88 12.91 -12.38 19.94
N ALA A 89 12.78 -13.46 19.17
CA ALA A 89 13.50 -13.65 17.91
C ALA A 89 13.08 -12.60 16.88
N ILE A 90 11.78 -12.35 16.75
CA ILE A 90 11.27 -11.29 15.88
C ILE A 90 11.80 -9.92 16.30
N ARG A 91 11.91 -9.65 17.61
CA ARG A 91 12.47 -8.39 18.12
C ARG A 91 13.97 -8.27 17.81
N ALA A 92 14.73 -9.34 18.02
CA ALA A 92 16.15 -9.37 17.71
C ALA A 92 16.40 -9.18 16.20
N ALA A 93 15.67 -9.90 15.35
CA ALA A 93 15.74 -9.74 13.89
C ALA A 93 15.35 -8.32 13.46
N ARG A 94 14.38 -7.68 14.14
CA ARG A 94 14.03 -6.28 13.89
C ARG A 94 15.17 -5.33 14.25
N LEU A 95 15.85 -5.53 15.38
CA LEU A 95 16.99 -4.70 15.77
C LEU A 95 18.15 -4.81 14.77
N GLU A 96 18.41 -6.03 14.27
CA GLU A 96 19.40 -6.25 13.22
C GLU A 96 18.99 -5.58 11.90
N ALA A 97 17.73 -5.70 11.48
CA ALA A 97 17.24 -5.02 10.28
C ALA A 97 17.35 -3.48 10.38
N MET A 98 17.12 -2.91 11.57
CA MET A 98 17.35 -1.49 11.80
C MET A 98 18.83 -1.13 11.72
N ARG A 99 19.72 -1.98 12.25
CA ARG A 99 21.17 -1.77 12.13
C ARG A 99 21.61 -1.78 10.67
N ASP A 100 21.19 -2.77 9.88
CA ASP A 100 21.50 -2.85 8.46
C ASP A 100 21.00 -1.59 7.71
N LEU A 101 19.79 -1.11 8.02
CA LEU A 101 19.31 0.19 7.52
C LEU A 101 20.22 1.36 7.94
N THR A 102 20.65 1.41 9.20
CA THR A 102 21.54 2.49 9.70
C THR A 102 22.87 2.47 8.95
N GLU A 103 23.46 1.29 8.79
CA GLU A 103 24.71 1.10 8.07
C GLU A 103 24.60 1.57 6.62
N GLN A 104 23.51 1.22 5.93
CA GLN A 104 23.24 1.66 4.56
C GLN A 104 23.04 3.18 4.44
N ILE A 105 22.30 3.80 5.37
CA ILE A 105 22.02 5.25 5.34
C ILE A 105 23.28 6.06 5.61
N HIS A 106 24.08 5.65 6.59
CA HIS A 106 25.28 6.39 6.99
C HIS A 106 26.55 5.97 6.23
N GLY A 107 26.49 4.92 5.41
CA GLY A 107 27.64 4.42 4.64
C GLY A 107 28.77 3.87 5.51
N LEU A 108 28.44 3.35 6.70
CA LEU A 108 29.40 2.82 7.67
C LEU A 108 29.05 1.39 8.06
N GLN A 109 30.07 0.55 8.31
CA GLN A 109 29.88 -0.77 8.89
C GLN A 109 30.11 -0.70 10.39
N ILE A 110 29.15 -1.20 11.18
CA ILE A 110 29.35 -1.34 12.62
C ILE A 110 30.11 -2.67 12.79
N SER A 111 31.36 -2.62 13.26
CA SER A 111 32.12 -3.81 13.65
C SER A 111 32.17 -3.93 15.18
N SER A 112 32.28 -5.17 15.67
CA SER A 112 32.30 -5.48 17.10
C SER A 112 33.60 -6.21 17.48
N GLU A 113 34.74 -5.51 17.39
CA GLU A 113 35.97 -5.94 18.07
C GLU A 113 36.26 -4.96 19.22
N SER A 114 36.11 -5.40 20.47
CA SER A 114 36.80 -4.78 21.62
C SER A 114 36.71 -5.61 22.91
N THR A 115 37.70 -5.41 23.78
CA THR A 115 37.88 -5.90 25.15
C THR A 115 36.69 -5.63 26.09
N LEU A 116 36.44 -6.53 27.05
CA LEU A 116 35.25 -6.63 27.92
C LEU A 116 34.74 -5.32 28.57
N ARG A 117 35.62 -4.35 28.87
CA ARG A 117 35.23 -3.08 29.52
C ARG A 117 34.63 -2.06 28.55
N ASP A 118 35.12 -2.03 27.32
CA ASP A 118 34.63 -1.11 26.29
C ASP A 118 33.35 -1.64 25.62
N GLN A 119 33.10 -2.95 25.76
CA GLN A 119 31.97 -3.63 25.15
C GLN A 119 30.61 -3.11 25.65
N VAL A 120 30.48 -2.78 26.94
CA VAL A 120 29.20 -2.32 27.52
C VAL A 120 28.84 -0.93 27.00
N LEU A 121 29.76 0.05 27.11
CA LEU A 121 29.53 1.42 26.65
C LEU A 121 29.31 1.51 25.12
N ARG A 122 30.06 0.70 24.35
CA ARG A 122 29.94 0.67 22.90
C ARG A 122 28.65 -0.03 22.44
N SER A 123 28.24 -1.10 23.14
CA SER A 123 26.94 -1.75 22.91
C SER A 123 25.78 -0.78 23.09
N ASP A 124 25.79 0.02 24.17
CA ASP A 124 24.72 0.97 24.46
C ASP A 124 24.70 2.13 23.47
N THR A 125 25.87 2.58 23.01
CA THR A 125 25.97 3.60 21.96
C THR A 125 25.44 3.09 20.62
N VAL A 126 25.80 1.85 20.22
CA VAL A 126 25.28 1.23 18.99
C VAL A 126 23.76 1.07 19.07
N ARG A 127 23.22 0.64 20.21
CA ARG A 127 21.77 0.52 20.41
C ARG A 127 21.08 1.88 20.37
N GLY A 128 21.66 2.90 20.99
CA GLY A 128 21.14 4.27 20.99
C GLY A 128 21.14 4.90 19.59
N LEU A 129 22.19 4.68 18.80
CA LEU A 129 22.29 5.14 17.41
C LEU A 129 21.21 4.49 16.54
N VAL A 130 21.10 3.16 16.60
CA VAL A 130 20.14 2.39 15.78
C VAL A 130 18.69 2.69 16.15
N ALA A 131 18.38 2.85 17.45
CA ALA A 131 17.02 3.14 17.91
C ALA A 131 16.63 4.63 17.82
N GLY A 132 17.60 5.54 17.84
CA GLY A 132 17.37 6.99 17.95
C GLY A 132 17.25 7.75 16.63
N GLU A 133 17.89 7.27 15.55
CA GLU A 133 18.10 8.08 14.34
C GLU A 133 17.19 7.71 13.16
N ILE A 134 16.72 6.46 13.06
CA ILE A 134 15.87 6.04 11.94
C ILE A 134 14.38 6.29 12.24
N ARG A 135 14.01 7.56 12.33
CA ARG A 135 12.59 7.96 12.25
C ARG A 135 12.08 7.66 10.84
N GLY A 136 10.93 6.99 10.75
CA GLY A 136 10.34 6.59 9.46
C GLY A 136 10.69 5.18 9.01
N ALA A 137 11.40 4.36 9.80
CA ALA A 137 11.56 2.95 9.48
C ALA A 137 10.25 2.18 9.73
N ARG A 138 9.80 1.40 8.76
CA ARG A 138 8.61 0.53 8.88
C ARG A 138 8.95 -0.91 8.55
N THR A 139 8.31 -1.85 9.25
CA THR A 139 8.41 -3.28 8.93
C THR A 139 7.59 -3.58 7.68
N LEU A 140 8.25 -4.09 6.65
CA LEU A 140 7.58 -4.54 5.42
C LEU A 140 7.08 -5.97 5.55
N ARG A 141 7.90 -6.86 6.11
CA ARG A 141 7.54 -8.27 6.27
C ARG A 141 8.30 -8.93 7.41
N ILE A 142 7.65 -9.95 7.97
CA ILE A 142 8.22 -10.90 8.91
C ILE A 142 7.96 -12.26 8.30
N THR A 143 9.01 -13.03 8.06
CA THR A 143 8.92 -14.31 7.36
C THR A 143 9.66 -15.37 8.17
N PRO A 144 8.99 -16.47 8.58
CA PRO A 144 9.71 -17.60 9.15
C PRO A 144 10.62 -18.21 8.08
N LYS A 145 11.86 -18.52 8.46
CA LYS A 145 12.88 -19.17 7.62
C LYS A 145 13.25 -20.50 8.26
N GLY A 146 12.90 -21.58 7.59
CA GLY A 146 13.01 -22.92 8.16
C GLY A 146 12.20 -23.06 9.45
N ASP A 147 12.67 -23.91 10.35
CA ASP A 147 11.92 -24.28 11.55
C ASP A 147 12.23 -23.41 12.78
N ASP A 148 13.38 -22.72 12.77
CA ASP A 148 13.93 -22.05 13.97
C ASP A 148 14.30 -20.58 13.77
N SER A 149 14.09 -19.97 12.60
CA SER A 149 14.51 -18.58 12.39
C SER A 149 13.43 -17.68 11.81
N PHE A 150 13.55 -16.39 12.08
CA PHE A 150 12.73 -15.33 11.51
C PHE A 150 13.59 -14.35 10.75
N GLU A 151 13.12 -14.01 9.55
CA GLU A 151 13.62 -12.93 8.73
C GLU A 151 12.68 -11.72 8.86
N VAL A 152 13.23 -10.56 9.15
CA VAL A 152 12.51 -9.29 9.20
C VAL A 152 13.10 -8.38 8.15
N VAL A 153 12.23 -7.81 7.31
CA VAL A 153 12.62 -6.75 6.37
C VAL A 153 11.96 -5.45 6.79
N MET A 154 12.78 -4.42 6.91
CA MET A 154 12.36 -3.05 7.17
C MET A 154 12.70 -2.16 5.98
N ALA A 155 11.94 -1.09 5.83
CA ALA A 155 12.25 -0.05 4.85
C ALA A 155 12.10 1.33 5.46
N LEU A 156 12.88 2.29 4.95
CA LEU A 156 12.68 3.69 5.26
C LEU A 156 11.49 4.24 4.48
N ASP A 157 10.70 5.08 5.13
CA ASP A 157 9.55 5.73 4.49
C ASP A 157 10.00 6.61 3.29
N PRO A 158 9.32 6.52 2.12
CA PRO A 158 9.70 7.29 0.93
C PRO A 158 9.74 8.80 1.14
N ASP A 159 8.92 9.36 2.02
CA ASP A 159 8.91 10.80 2.31
C ASP A 159 10.19 11.18 3.08
N THR A 160 10.62 10.31 4.00
CA THR A 160 11.88 10.48 4.74
C THR A 160 13.08 10.38 3.79
N VAL A 161 13.07 9.42 2.85
CA VAL A 161 14.10 9.31 1.81
C VAL A 161 14.18 10.60 0.97
N SER A 162 13.02 11.09 0.52
CA SER A 162 12.93 12.30 -0.30
C SER A 162 13.45 13.53 0.45
N TYR A 163 13.14 13.64 1.75
CA TYR A 163 13.68 14.68 2.62
C TYR A 163 15.21 14.62 2.71
N ILE A 164 15.78 13.44 2.97
CA ILE A 164 17.25 13.25 3.07
C ILE A 164 17.93 13.63 1.76
N LEU A 165 17.45 13.12 0.63
CA LEU A 165 18.02 13.40 -0.70
C LEU A 165 17.98 14.90 -1.03
N ARG A 166 16.86 15.58 -0.71
CA ARG A 166 16.74 17.03 -0.90
C ARG A 166 17.70 17.81 -0.01
N ALA A 167 17.88 17.40 1.26
CA ALA A 167 18.77 18.08 2.19
C ALA A 167 20.25 17.93 1.79
N VAL A 168 20.65 16.75 1.30
CA VAL A 168 22.01 16.50 0.81
C VAL A 168 22.29 17.26 -0.50
N GLY A 169 21.33 17.28 -1.42
CA GLY A 169 21.47 17.98 -2.71
C GLY A 169 21.58 19.51 -2.61
N GLN A 170 21.26 20.12 -1.47
CA GLN A 170 21.39 21.56 -1.23
C GLN A 170 22.77 21.98 -0.70
N ARG A 171 23.65 21.03 -0.40
CA ARG A 171 24.97 21.27 0.19
C ARG A 171 26.14 21.24 -0.82
N GLY A 172 25.86 21.02 -2.09
CA GLY A 172 26.80 21.14 -3.21
C GLY A 172 26.38 22.27 -4.15
#